data_AF-A0A533RCL9-F1
#
_entry.id   AF-A0A533RCL9-F1
#
_cell.length_a   1.000
_cell.length_b   1.000
_cell.length_c   1.000
_cell.angle_alpha   90.00
_cell.angle_beta   90.00
_cell.angle_gamma   90.00
#
_symmetry.space_group_name_H-M   'P 1'
#
loop_
_entity.id
_entity.type
_entity.pdbx_description
1 polymer ?
#
loop_
_entity_poly.entity_id
_entity_poly.type
_entity_poly.pdbx_seq_one_letter_code
_entity_poly.pdbx_strand_id
1 'polypeptide(L)'
;MPDISVKLPDGSALAVPEGSTVLDVAAAIGPRLAQAAIVGTIDGAFADLGTVVPDGASVAIVTERSPEALEVLRHSAAHVMAEAVKQLFPLAKFGIGPSIEDGFYYDFEIGRAFTPEDLEAIEERMRQIIAESLPFTRAELDRLEAHDAFEEQPYKQELIAELPEGETISTYTQGDFTDLCRGPHVPDTSWIKAFKL
;
A
#
# COMPACT_ATOMS: atom_id res chain seq x y z
N MET A 1 7.78 20.88 -21.18
CA MET A 1 7.00 21.22 -19.97
C MET A 1 7.91 22.11 -19.13
N PRO A 2 7.40 23.07 -18.36
CA PRO A 2 8.26 23.80 -17.44
C PRO A 2 8.86 22.81 -16.43
N ASP A 3 10.05 23.12 -15.91
CA ASP A 3 10.65 22.33 -14.84
C ASP A 3 10.19 22.89 -13.49
N ILE A 4 9.99 22.00 -12.53
CA ILE A 4 9.77 22.29 -11.12
C ILE A 4 11.02 21.93 -10.32
N SER A 5 11.14 22.46 -9.10
CA SER A 5 12.31 22.23 -8.24
C SER A 5 11.91 21.53 -6.95
N VAL A 6 12.44 20.33 -6.71
CA VAL A 6 12.25 19.60 -5.45
C VAL A 6 13.49 19.67 -4.57
N LYS A 7 13.31 19.61 -3.25
CA LYS A 7 14.40 19.60 -2.27
C LYS A 7 14.70 18.17 -1.84
N LEU A 8 15.96 17.78 -1.89
CA LEU A 8 16.42 16.46 -1.47
C LEU A 8 16.91 16.50 0.00
N PRO A 9 17.05 15.34 0.68
CA PRO A 9 17.43 15.28 2.09
C PRO A 9 18.83 15.83 2.39
N ASP A 10 19.72 15.87 1.39
CA ASP A 10 21.06 16.46 1.51
C ASP A 10 21.04 18.00 1.40
N GLY A 11 19.86 18.60 1.25
CA GLY A 11 19.65 20.03 1.09
C GLY A 11 19.85 20.54 -0.34
N SER A 12 20.20 19.67 -1.28
CA SER A 12 20.28 20.03 -2.70
C SER A 12 18.90 20.22 -3.31
N ALA A 13 18.83 21.02 -4.37
CA ALA A 13 17.63 21.17 -5.19
C ALA A 13 17.81 20.38 -6.50
N LEU A 14 16.76 19.67 -6.91
CA LEU A 14 16.73 18.89 -8.14
C LEU A 14 15.62 19.43 -9.06
N ALA A 15 15.99 19.79 -10.28
CA ALA A 15 15.04 20.17 -11.31
C ALA A 15 14.48 18.92 -12.00
N VAL A 16 13.15 18.80 -12.08
CA VAL A 16 12.44 17.73 -12.78
C VAL A 16 11.28 18.34 -13.57
N PRO A 17 10.81 17.71 -14.66
CA PRO A 17 9.64 18.20 -15.40
C PRO A 17 8.39 18.35 -14.51
N GLU A 18 7.58 19.36 -14.77
CA GLU A 18 6.24 19.46 -14.16
C GLU A 18 5.42 18.18 -14.45
N GLY A 19 4.77 17.65 -13.42
CA GLY A 19 4.05 16.37 -13.50
C GLY A 19 4.91 15.15 -13.21
N SER A 20 6.20 15.31 -12.91
CA SER A 20 7.05 14.21 -12.43
C SER A 20 6.50 13.57 -11.17
N THR A 21 6.71 12.27 -11.07
CA THR A 21 6.35 11.45 -9.92
C THR A 21 7.51 11.27 -8.96
N VAL A 22 7.25 10.71 -7.78
CA VAL A 22 8.28 10.26 -6.84
C VAL A 22 9.28 9.31 -7.53
N LEU A 23 8.81 8.41 -8.39
CA LEU A 23 9.68 7.51 -9.16
C LEU A 23 10.56 8.27 -10.16
N ASP A 24 10.03 9.29 -10.82
CA ASP A 24 10.81 10.12 -11.74
C ASP A 24 11.92 10.88 -11.01
N VAL A 25 11.63 11.39 -9.79
CA VAL A 25 12.65 11.98 -8.92
C VAL A 25 13.73 10.96 -8.58
N ALA A 26 13.36 9.73 -8.20
CA ALA A 26 14.33 8.66 -7.93
C ALA A 26 15.19 8.34 -9.17
N ALA A 27 14.58 8.30 -10.36
CA ALA A 27 15.25 8.03 -11.62
C ALA A 27 16.22 9.16 -12.02
N ALA A 28 15.84 10.41 -11.77
CA ALA A 28 16.66 11.59 -12.01
C ALA A 28 17.90 11.63 -11.08
N ILE A 29 17.79 11.15 -9.84
CA ILE A 29 18.93 10.96 -8.93
C ILE A 29 19.83 9.83 -9.43
N GLY A 30 19.23 8.71 -9.84
CA GLY A 30 19.95 7.66 -10.55
C GLY A 30 19.17 6.36 -10.70
N PRO A 31 19.46 5.56 -11.76
CA PRO A 31 18.68 4.37 -12.10
C PRO A 31 18.70 3.28 -11.03
N ARG A 32 19.79 3.19 -10.25
CA ARG A 32 19.87 2.23 -9.14
C ARG A 32 18.98 2.62 -7.96
N LEU A 33 18.78 3.91 -7.72
CA LEU A 33 17.89 4.37 -6.67
C LEU A 33 16.44 4.13 -7.07
N ALA A 34 16.07 4.43 -8.31
CA ALA A 34 14.74 4.11 -8.84
C ALA A 34 14.40 2.62 -8.73
N GLN A 35 15.34 1.72 -9.03
CA GLN A 35 15.13 0.27 -8.88
C GLN A 35 15.00 -0.17 -7.41
N ALA A 36 15.59 0.56 -6.48
CA ALA A 36 15.54 0.24 -5.05
C ALA A 36 14.41 0.96 -4.30
N ALA A 37 13.68 1.84 -4.98
CA ALA A 37 12.62 2.64 -4.39
C ALA A 37 11.40 1.78 -4.08
N ILE A 38 10.88 1.91 -2.87
CA ILE A 38 9.65 1.25 -2.40
C ILE A 38 8.50 2.25 -2.43
N VAL A 39 8.72 3.39 -1.79
CA VAL A 39 7.84 4.56 -1.73
C VAL A 39 8.71 5.81 -1.65
N GLY A 40 8.09 6.99 -1.60
CA GLY A 40 8.77 8.21 -1.20
C GLY A 40 8.12 8.86 0.00
N THR A 41 8.71 9.97 0.41
CA THR A 41 8.02 10.96 1.25
C THR A 41 7.97 12.29 0.53
N ILE A 42 6.84 13.00 0.67
CA ILE A 42 6.64 14.36 0.18
C ILE A 42 6.31 15.20 1.42
N ASP A 43 7.15 16.19 1.70
CA ASP A 43 7.04 17.06 2.88
C ASP A 43 6.87 16.30 4.20
N GLY A 44 7.54 15.14 4.30
CA GLY A 44 7.56 14.28 5.49
C GLY A 44 6.41 13.27 5.58
N ALA A 45 5.44 13.30 4.67
CA ALA A 45 4.37 12.30 4.59
C ALA A 45 4.69 11.23 3.54
N PHE A 46 4.36 9.98 3.82
CA PHE A 46 4.51 8.87 2.86
C PHE A 46 3.68 9.09 1.60
N ALA A 47 4.24 8.71 0.45
CA ALA A 47 3.59 8.80 -0.85
C ALA A 47 4.00 7.62 -1.75
N ASP A 48 3.06 7.10 -2.53
CA ASP A 48 3.35 6.08 -3.55
C ASP A 48 4.33 6.60 -4.59
N LEU A 49 5.07 5.69 -5.21
CA LEU A 49 6.02 6.02 -6.27
C LEU A 49 5.39 6.75 -7.46
N GLY A 50 4.11 6.48 -7.74
CA GLY A 50 3.35 7.14 -8.80
C GLY A 50 2.79 8.52 -8.43
N THR A 51 2.98 8.97 -7.18
CA THR A 51 2.45 10.27 -6.72
C THR A 51 3.21 11.41 -7.40
N VAL A 52 2.47 12.36 -7.98
CA VAL A 52 3.03 13.58 -8.59
C VAL A 52 3.63 14.47 -7.50
N VAL A 53 4.86 14.93 -7.71
CA VAL A 53 5.55 15.80 -6.76
C VAL A 53 5.20 17.28 -7.01
N PRO A 54 4.80 18.04 -5.98
CA PRO A 54 4.56 19.48 -6.12
C PRO A 54 5.86 20.27 -6.29
N ASP A 55 5.78 21.45 -6.91
CA ASP A 55 6.91 22.38 -6.98
C ASP A 55 7.32 22.88 -5.57
N GLY A 56 8.62 22.87 -5.30
CA GLY A 56 9.21 23.30 -4.03
C GLY A 56 9.15 22.27 -2.89
N ALA A 57 8.51 21.12 -3.11
CA ALA A 57 8.31 20.09 -2.10
C ALA A 57 9.63 19.41 -1.69
N SER A 58 9.68 18.93 -0.45
CA SER A 58 10.79 18.12 0.05
C SER A 58 10.52 16.65 -0.26
N VAL A 59 11.39 16.02 -1.03
CA VAL A 59 11.20 14.63 -1.49
C VAL A 59 12.34 13.75 -1.00
N ALA A 60 12.00 12.65 -0.34
CA ALA A 60 12.95 11.59 -0.01
C ALA A 60 12.50 10.25 -0.63
N ILE A 61 13.48 9.42 -1.01
CA ILE A 61 13.21 8.07 -1.54
C ILE A 61 13.44 7.06 -0.44
N VAL A 62 12.42 6.25 -0.17
CA VAL A 62 12.45 5.18 0.83
C VAL A 62 12.83 3.88 0.11
N THR A 63 13.82 3.18 0.65
CA THR A 63 14.31 1.90 0.12
C THR A 63 14.30 0.83 1.21
N GLU A 64 14.60 -0.43 0.91
CA GLU A 64 14.72 -1.49 1.93
C GLU A 64 15.72 -1.19 3.05
N ARG A 65 16.63 -0.23 2.83
CA ARG A 65 17.64 0.19 3.83
C ARG A 65 17.13 1.29 4.76
N SER A 66 15.99 1.88 4.44
CA SER A 66 15.34 2.91 5.25
C SER A 66 14.59 2.24 6.41
N PRO A 67 14.80 2.64 7.68
CA PRO A 67 14.09 2.07 8.82
C PRO A 67 12.55 2.12 8.66
N GLU A 68 12.05 3.22 8.11
CA GLU A 68 10.64 3.48 7.86
C GLU A 68 10.02 2.60 6.76
N ALA A 69 10.84 1.91 5.96
CA ALA A 69 10.33 0.97 4.95
C ALA A 69 9.61 -0.25 5.55
N LEU A 70 9.96 -0.62 6.79
CA LEU A 70 9.34 -1.76 7.46
C LEU A 70 7.85 -1.55 7.70
N GLU A 71 7.41 -0.32 7.96
CA GLU A 71 6.00 0.01 8.12
C GLU A 71 5.21 -0.32 6.84
N VAL A 72 5.72 0.15 5.69
CA VAL A 72 5.10 -0.10 4.37
C VAL A 72 5.12 -1.58 3.99
N LEU A 73 6.23 -2.27 4.28
CA LEU A 73 6.34 -3.71 4.04
C LEU A 73 5.33 -4.51 4.88
N ARG A 74 5.16 -4.16 6.15
CA ARG A 74 4.19 -4.81 7.06
C ARG A 74 2.76 -4.53 6.63
N HIS A 75 2.46 -3.30 6.25
CA HIS A 75 1.14 -2.93 5.74
C HIS A 75 0.80 -3.69 4.45
N SER A 76 1.77 -3.81 3.53
CA SER A 76 1.60 -4.61 2.31
C SER A 76 1.46 -6.10 2.58
N ALA A 77 2.18 -6.63 3.57
CA ALA A 77 2.03 -8.01 4.02
C ALA A 77 0.64 -8.28 4.63
N ALA A 78 0.04 -7.30 5.32
CA ALA A 78 -1.34 -7.40 5.81
C ALA A 78 -2.35 -7.56 4.66
N HIS A 79 -2.16 -6.83 3.56
CA HIS A 79 -2.99 -6.98 2.35
C HIS A 79 -2.83 -8.35 1.69
N VAL A 80 -1.59 -8.85 1.56
CA VAL A 80 -1.35 -10.20 1.04
C VAL A 80 -1.99 -11.27 1.93
N MET A 81 -1.94 -11.10 3.25
CA MET A 81 -2.64 -11.98 4.18
C MET A 81 -4.16 -11.92 3.96
N ALA A 82 -4.73 -10.72 3.80
CA ALA A 82 -6.15 -10.55 3.58
C ALA A 82 -6.64 -11.16 2.27
N GLU A 83 -5.86 -11.04 1.19
CA GLU A 83 -6.13 -11.75 -0.06
C GLU A 83 -6.09 -13.27 0.13
N ALA A 84 -5.06 -13.80 0.81
CA ALA A 84 -4.94 -15.23 1.10
C ALA A 84 -6.15 -15.75 1.90
N VAL A 85 -6.56 -15.01 2.94
CA VAL A 85 -7.77 -15.31 3.71
C VAL A 85 -9.00 -15.28 2.82
N LYS A 86 -9.16 -14.27 1.96
CA LYS A 86 -10.34 -14.17 1.10
C LYS A 86 -10.43 -15.31 0.08
N GLN A 87 -9.30 -15.79 -0.43
CA GLN A 87 -9.27 -16.92 -1.37
C GLN A 87 -9.56 -18.27 -0.68
N LEU A 88 -9.07 -18.47 0.55
CA LEU A 88 -9.32 -19.68 1.34
C LEU A 88 -10.71 -19.68 2.00
N PHE A 89 -11.21 -18.50 2.36
CA PHE A 89 -12.48 -18.28 3.04
C PHE A 89 -13.31 -17.25 2.24
N PRO A 90 -13.95 -17.63 1.13
CA PRO A 90 -14.63 -16.69 0.24
C PRO A 90 -15.73 -15.85 0.88
N LEU A 91 -16.32 -16.32 1.98
CA LEU A 91 -17.36 -15.60 2.72
C LEU A 91 -16.82 -14.66 3.80
N ALA A 92 -15.49 -14.62 4.00
CA ALA A 92 -14.85 -13.77 5.00
C ALA A 92 -15.27 -12.31 4.82
N LYS A 93 -15.62 -11.69 5.96
CA LYS A 93 -15.77 -10.25 6.08
C LYS A 93 -14.52 -9.69 6.74
N PHE A 94 -14.01 -8.56 6.26
CA PHE A 94 -12.75 -8.01 6.73
C PHE A 94 -12.89 -6.56 7.17
N GLY A 95 -12.25 -6.25 8.30
CA GLY A 95 -12.31 -4.95 8.97
C GLY A 95 -11.07 -4.11 8.70
N ILE A 96 -10.30 -3.83 9.74
CA ILE A 96 -9.09 -3.01 9.68
C ILE A 96 -7.87 -3.92 9.76
N GLY A 97 -6.81 -3.60 9.01
CA GLY A 97 -5.55 -4.32 9.07
C GLY A 97 -4.32 -3.41 8.99
N PRO A 98 -3.96 -2.73 10.08
CA PRO A 98 -2.84 -1.80 10.08
C PRO A 98 -1.51 -2.52 10.33
N SER A 99 -0.41 -1.86 9.93
CA SER A 99 0.91 -2.16 10.49
C SER A 99 1.03 -1.66 11.93
N ILE A 100 1.84 -2.36 12.73
CA ILE A 100 2.19 -2.00 14.11
C ILE A 100 3.71 -2.07 14.30
N GLU A 101 4.20 -1.67 15.48
CA GLU A 101 5.64 -1.57 15.79
C GLU A 101 6.44 -2.84 15.48
N ASP A 102 5.86 -4.01 15.70
CA ASP A 102 6.54 -5.30 15.52
C ASP A 102 5.87 -6.22 14.48
N GLY A 103 4.92 -5.73 13.68
CA GLY A 103 4.21 -6.57 12.73
C GLY A 103 3.01 -5.91 12.09
N PHE A 104 1.95 -6.68 11.90
CA PHE A 104 0.65 -6.24 11.42
C PHE A 104 -0.42 -7.17 11.98
N TYR A 105 -1.67 -6.74 11.91
CA TYR A 105 -2.82 -7.63 12.13
C TYR A 105 -3.89 -7.32 11.08
N TYR A 106 -4.93 -8.15 11.03
CA TYR A 106 -6.12 -7.86 10.24
C TYR A 106 -7.32 -8.56 10.88
N ASP A 107 -8.41 -7.81 11.08
CA ASP A 107 -9.65 -8.33 11.66
C ASP A 107 -10.50 -9.04 10.60
N PHE A 108 -10.90 -10.29 10.89
CA PHE A 108 -11.77 -11.09 10.03
C PHE A 108 -12.96 -11.67 10.79
N GLU A 109 -14.11 -11.70 10.12
CA GLU A 109 -15.25 -12.53 10.49
C GLU A 109 -15.37 -13.71 9.51
N ILE A 110 -15.18 -14.92 10.01
CA ILE A 110 -15.29 -16.17 9.23
C ILE A 110 -16.28 -17.19 9.85
N GLY A 111 -17.09 -16.76 10.83
CA GLY A 111 -18.05 -17.60 11.55
C GLY A 111 -17.46 -18.56 12.60
N ARG A 112 -16.14 -18.62 12.73
CA ARG A 112 -15.39 -19.36 13.75
C ARG A 112 -14.03 -18.70 14.01
N ALA A 113 -13.28 -19.17 14.99
CA ALA A 113 -11.86 -18.80 15.13
C ALA A 113 -11.00 -19.56 14.12
N PHE A 114 -9.89 -18.95 13.69
CA PHE A 114 -8.83 -19.64 12.94
C PHE A 114 -8.19 -20.73 13.81
N THR A 115 -7.87 -21.88 13.22
CA THR A 115 -7.05 -22.93 13.84
C THR A 115 -5.58 -22.76 13.43
N PRO A 116 -4.63 -23.40 14.13
CA PRO A 116 -3.22 -23.42 13.70
C PRO A 116 -3.03 -23.90 12.26
N GLU A 117 -3.81 -24.89 11.81
CA GLU A 117 -3.76 -25.42 10.44
C GLU A 117 -4.25 -24.40 9.41
N ASP A 118 -5.24 -23.56 9.76
CA ASP A 118 -5.65 -22.46 8.89
C ASP A 118 -4.52 -21.44 8.73
N LEU A 119 -3.81 -21.10 9.82
CA LEU A 119 -2.69 -20.16 9.77
C LEU A 119 -1.55 -20.69 8.88
N GLU A 120 -1.24 -21.99 8.97
CA GLU A 120 -0.26 -22.63 8.07
C GLU A 120 -0.71 -22.57 6.61
N ALA A 121 -1.99 -22.83 6.33
CA ALA A 121 -2.55 -22.74 4.99
C ALA A 121 -2.56 -21.30 4.44
N ILE A 122 -2.89 -20.31 5.28
CA ILE A 122 -2.85 -18.89 4.93
C ILE A 122 -1.41 -18.49 4.62
N GLU A 123 -0.44 -18.83 5.46
CA GLU A 123 0.97 -18.54 5.18
C GLU A 123 1.42 -19.12 3.85
N GLU A 124 1.07 -20.38 3.58
CA GLU A 124 1.44 -21.01 2.32
C GLU A 124 0.80 -20.31 1.12
N ARG A 125 -0.47 -19.91 1.24
CA ARG A 125 -1.12 -19.14 0.18
C ARG A 125 -0.49 -17.75 0.00
N MET A 126 -0.10 -17.08 1.09
CA MET A 126 0.65 -15.82 1.02
C MET A 126 1.96 -15.99 0.24
N ARG A 127 2.70 -17.07 0.46
CA ARG A 127 3.95 -17.36 -0.30
C ARG A 127 3.68 -17.50 -1.79
N GLN A 128 2.56 -18.13 -2.17
CA GLN A 128 2.17 -18.27 -3.57
C GLN A 128 1.82 -16.91 -4.19
N ILE A 129 1.01 -16.09 -3.52
CA ILE A 129 0.66 -14.73 -3.98
C ILE A 129 1.92 -13.85 -4.16
N ILE A 130 2.89 -13.97 -3.25
CA ILE A 130 4.16 -13.24 -3.34
C ILE A 130 4.98 -13.70 -4.56
N ALA A 131 4.97 -15.00 -4.88
CA ALA A 131 5.64 -15.55 -6.05
C ALA A 131 5.01 -15.11 -7.38
N GLU A 132 3.78 -14.62 -7.36
CA GLU A 132 3.07 -14.09 -8.54
C GLU A 132 3.49 -12.64 -8.86
N SER A 133 4.20 -11.92 -7.97
CA SER A 133 4.67 -10.53 -8.18
C SER A 133 3.55 -9.58 -8.60
N LEU A 134 2.41 -9.66 -7.91
CA LEU A 134 1.21 -8.87 -8.25
C LEU A 134 1.42 -7.39 -7.89
N PRO A 135 1.12 -6.45 -8.80
CA PRO A 135 1.26 -5.03 -8.53
C PRO A 135 0.17 -4.55 -7.56
N PHE A 136 0.52 -3.62 -6.66
CA PHE A 136 -0.45 -2.88 -5.87
C PHE A 136 -0.93 -1.67 -6.67
N THR A 137 -2.21 -1.66 -7.05
CA THR A 137 -2.80 -0.59 -7.87
C THR A 137 -3.73 0.27 -7.03
N ARG A 138 -3.37 1.53 -6.83
CA ARG A 138 -4.22 2.52 -6.17
C ARG A 138 -5.29 3.03 -7.13
N ALA A 139 -6.52 3.15 -6.63
CA ALA A 139 -7.59 3.89 -7.29
C ALA A 139 -8.24 4.87 -6.29
N GLU A 140 -8.82 5.95 -6.82
CA GLU A 140 -9.71 6.83 -6.07
C GLU A 140 -11.12 6.55 -6.54
N LEU A 141 -12.03 6.40 -5.59
CA LEU A 141 -13.44 6.15 -5.85
C LEU A 141 -14.23 7.30 -5.26
N ASP A 142 -15.36 7.62 -5.90
CA ASP A 142 -16.38 8.38 -5.20
C ASP A 142 -17.06 7.50 -4.12
N ARG A 143 -17.85 8.15 -3.27
CA ARG A 143 -18.49 7.47 -2.15
C ARG A 143 -19.49 6.40 -2.59
N LEU A 144 -20.21 6.63 -3.68
CA LEU A 144 -21.18 5.67 -4.21
C LEU A 144 -20.46 4.46 -4.79
N GLU A 145 -19.41 4.69 -5.60
CA GLU A 145 -18.55 3.64 -6.14
C GLU A 145 -17.91 2.81 -5.04
N ALA A 146 -17.46 3.44 -3.95
CA ALA A 146 -16.92 2.73 -2.79
C ALA A 146 -17.99 1.89 -2.09
N HIS A 147 -19.21 2.41 -1.90
CA HIS A 147 -20.31 1.63 -1.34
C HIS A 147 -20.65 0.41 -2.22
N ASP A 148 -20.69 0.58 -3.54
CA ASP A 148 -20.95 -0.52 -4.47
C ASP A 148 -19.83 -1.56 -4.46
N ALA A 149 -18.57 -1.12 -4.47
CA ALA A 149 -17.40 -2.01 -4.46
C ALA A 149 -17.32 -2.89 -3.20
N PHE A 150 -17.84 -2.40 -2.08
CA PHE A 150 -17.79 -3.09 -0.79
C PHE A 150 -19.17 -3.52 -0.28
N GLU A 151 -20.19 -3.68 -1.14
CA GLU A 151 -21.58 -3.98 -0.73
C GLU A 151 -21.64 -5.21 0.19
N GLU A 152 -20.85 -6.24 -0.11
CA GLU A 152 -20.80 -7.46 0.69
C GLU A 152 -19.88 -7.35 1.92
N GLN A 153 -19.27 -6.20 2.21
CA GLN A 153 -18.30 -6.02 3.29
C GLN A 153 -18.84 -5.01 4.33
N PRO A 154 -19.63 -5.46 5.32
CA PRO A 154 -20.34 -4.56 6.23
C PRO A 154 -19.41 -3.64 7.02
N TYR A 155 -18.25 -4.14 7.45
CA TYR A 155 -17.27 -3.32 8.16
C TYR A 155 -16.67 -2.22 7.29
N LYS A 156 -16.51 -2.46 5.98
CA LYS A 156 -16.06 -1.42 5.04
C LYS A 156 -17.15 -0.40 4.76
N GLN A 157 -18.42 -0.83 4.71
CA GLN A 157 -19.56 0.07 4.60
C GLN A 157 -19.60 1.06 5.78
N GLU A 158 -19.39 0.57 7.00
CA GLU A 158 -19.33 1.40 8.20
C GLU A 158 -18.17 2.40 8.12
N LEU A 159 -16.96 1.94 7.78
CA LEU A 159 -15.79 2.81 7.62
C LEU A 159 -16.04 3.91 6.57
N ILE A 160 -16.62 3.56 5.42
CA ILE A 160 -16.95 4.54 4.38
C ILE A 160 -17.93 5.56 4.93
N ALA A 161 -19.01 5.13 5.61
CA ALA A 161 -20.03 6.02 6.16
C ALA A 161 -19.47 6.99 7.22
N GLU A 162 -18.42 6.62 7.94
CA GLU A 162 -17.76 7.47 8.94
C GLU A 162 -16.78 8.50 8.35
N LEU A 163 -16.33 8.32 7.10
CA LEU A 163 -15.45 9.29 6.45
C LEU A 163 -16.18 10.63 6.23
N PRO A 164 -15.60 11.77 6.63
CA PRO A 164 -16.11 13.11 6.32
C PRO A 164 -16.46 13.34 4.84
N GLU A 165 -17.47 14.18 4.59
CA GLU A 165 -17.79 14.62 3.24
C GLU A 165 -16.60 15.33 2.58
N GLY A 166 -16.33 15.01 1.31
CA GLY A 166 -15.22 15.56 0.54
C GLY A 166 -13.86 14.92 0.84
N GLU A 167 -13.76 13.95 1.75
CA GLU A 167 -12.54 13.18 1.92
C GLU A 167 -12.33 12.20 0.77
N THR A 168 -11.09 12.13 0.26
CA THR A 168 -10.71 11.19 -0.79
C THR A 168 -10.84 9.76 -0.29
N ILE A 169 -11.65 8.96 -0.98
CA ILE A 169 -11.75 7.54 -0.75
C ILE A 169 -10.83 6.84 -1.74
N SER A 170 -9.88 6.08 -1.22
CA SER A 170 -8.95 5.31 -2.04
C SER A 170 -8.99 3.83 -1.71
N THR A 171 -8.67 3.04 -2.72
CA THR A 171 -8.57 1.60 -2.62
C THR A 171 -7.25 1.12 -3.19
N TYR A 172 -6.80 -0.04 -2.73
CA TYR A 172 -5.72 -0.78 -3.34
C TYR A 172 -6.21 -2.13 -3.82
N THR A 173 -5.84 -2.46 -5.05
CA THR A 173 -6.11 -3.77 -5.63
C THR A 173 -4.79 -4.49 -5.88
N GLN A 174 -4.70 -5.74 -5.44
CA GLN A 174 -3.67 -6.68 -5.86
C GLN A 174 -4.32 -8.02 -6.16
N GLY A 175 -4.02 -8.59 -7.33
CA GLY A 175 -4.73 -9.76 -7.84
C GLY A 175 -6.24 -9.51 -7.93
N ASP A 176 -7.00 -10.42 -7.30
CA ASP A 176 -8.46 -10.36 -7.24
C ASP A 176 -8.98 -9.72 -5.94
N PHE A 177 -8.08 -9.18 -5.10
CA PHE A 177 -8.44 -8.56 -3.83
C PHE A 177 -8.32 -7.04 -3.91
N THR A 178 -9.39 -6.36 -3.49
CA THR A 178 -9.47 -4.91 -3.36
C THR A 178 -9.80 -4.54 -1.93
N ASP A 179 -9.08 -3.57 -1.39
CA ASP A 179 -9.26 -3.09 -0.02
C ASP A 179 -9.37 -1.56 0.07
N LEU A 180 -10.15 -1.09 1.02
CA LEU A 180 -10.28 0.31 1.37
C LEU A 180 -9.04 0.73 2.18
N CYS A 181 -8.14 1.46 1.54
CA CYS A 181 -6.84 1.76 2.11
C CYS A 181 -6.26 3.06 1.52
N ARG A 182 -5.59 3.86 2.35
CA ARG A 182 -4.89 5.08 1.91
C ARG A 182 -3.48 4.80 1.38
N GLY A 183 -2.90 3.67 1.77
CA GLY A 183 -1.52 3.30 1.45
C GLY A 183 -0.49 4.16 2.20
N PRO A 184 0.74 4.25 1.66
CA PRO A 184 1.17 3.63 0.41
C PRO A 184 1.42 2.11 0.56
N HIS A 185 1.65 1.46 -0.57
CA HIS A 185 2.11 0.07 -0.64
C HIS A 185 3.46 -0.06 -1.34
N VAL A 186 4.11 -1.20 -1.13
CA VAL A 186 5.27 -1.58 -1.95
C VAL A 186 4.87 -1.73 -3.42
N PRO A 187 5.81 -1.67 -4.38
CA PRO A 187 5.45 -1.71 -5.81
C PRO A 187 4.67 -2.97 -6.23
N ASP A 188 5.06 -4.13 -5.69
CA ASP A 188 4.42 -5.41 -5.96
C ASP A 188 4.64 -6.40 -4.80
N THR A 189 3.89 -7.50 -4.78
CA THR A 189 3.92 -8.48 -3.69
C THR A 189 5.29 -9.13 -3.47
N SER A 190 6.18 -9.15 -4.47
CA SER A 190 7.49 -9.81 -4.36
C SER A 190 8.49 -9.07 -3.47
N TRP A 191 8.20 -7.82 -3.10
CA TRP A 191 8.99 -7.07 -2.12
C TRP A 191 8.86 -7.64 -0.70
N ILE A 192 7.81 -8.44 -0.43
CA ILE A 192 7.61 -9.09 0.87
C ILE A 192 8.45 -10.37 0.90
N LYS A 193 9.67 -10.28 1.45
CA LYS A 193 10.64 -11.39 1.44
C LYS A 193 10.53 -12.33 2.64
N ALA A 194 10.02 -11.85 3.77
CA ALA A 194 9.95 -12.60 5.01
C ALA A 194 8.73 -12.16 5.82
N PHE A 195 7.97 -13.15 6.31
CA PHE A 195 6.79 -12.96 7.16
C PHE A 195 6.50 -14.24 7.94
N LYS A 196 5.66 -14.13 8.97
CA LYS A 196 5.17 -15.23 9.81
C LYS A 196 3.82 -14.82 10.41
N LEU A 197 2.91 -15.77 10.54
CA LEU A 197 1.64 -15.68 11.28
C LEU A 197 1.70 -16.53 12.56
#